data_AF-A0AAU7QFR0-F1
#
_entry.id   AF-A0AAU7QFR0-F1
#
_cell.length_a   1.000
_cell.length_b   1.000
_cell.length_c   1.000
_cell.angle_alpha   90.00
_cell.angle_beta   90.00
_cell.angle_gamma   90.00
#
_symmetry.space_group_name_H-M   'P 1'
#
loop_
_entity.id
_entity.type
_entity.pdbx_description
1 polymer ?
#
loop_
_entity_poly.entity_id
_entity_poly.type
_entity_poly.pdbx_seq_one_letter_code
_entity_poly.pdbx_strand_id
1 'polypeptide(L)' 'MSDQSNSTNVYAMIENGVVINLIVWDGITPYNPGTQYILLQVPDGALVDRGYSWDATNGFTAPAEPVGS' A
#
# COMPACT_ATOMS: atom_id res chain seq x y z
N MET A 1 -13.96 -11.31 -25.09
CA MET A 1 -12.57 -11.60 -24.70
C MET A 1 -12.24 -10.59 -23.62
N SER A 2 -12.30 -10.99 -22.35
CA SER A 2 -12.03 -10.09 -21.25
C SER A 2 -10.51 -9.94 -21.16
N ASP A 3 -10.05 -8.74 -21.48
CA ASP A 3 -8.67 -8.30 -21.29
C ASP A 3 -8.35 -8.40 -19.79
N GLN A 4 -7.85 -9.55 -19.35
CA GLN A 4 -7.11 -9.63 -18.09
C GLN A 4 -5.75 -8.97 -18.37
N SER A 5 -5.77 -7.64 -18.49
CA SER A 5 -4.64 -6.81 -18.07
C SER A 5 -4.28 -7.33 -16.68
N ASN A 6 -3.16 -8.03 -16.59
CA ASN A 6 -2.60 -8.57 -15.37
C ASN A 6 -2.07 -7.39 -14.52
N SER A 7 -2.96 -6.44 -14.19
CA SER A 7 -2.71 -5.35 -13.27
C SER A 7 -2.45 -6.02 -11.93
N THR A 8 -1.18 -6.06 -11.54
CA THR A 8 -0.77 -6.61 -10.27
C THR A 8 -1.41 -5.73 -9.19
N ASN A 9 -2.45 -6.20 -8.52
CA ASN A 9 -3.09 -5.41 -7.46
C ASN A 9 -2.17 -5.43 -6.24
N VAL A 10 -1.31 -4.43 -6.15
CA VAL A 10 -0.46 -4.19 -5.00
C VAL A 10 -1.27 -3.47 -3.93
N TYR A 11 -1.21 -3.95 -2.70
CA TYR A 11 -1.82 -3.33 -1.53
C TYR A 11 -0.74 -2.95 -0.52
N ALA A 12 -0.85 -1.74 0.00
CA ALA A 12 -0.09 -1.28 1.15
C ALA A 12 -0.75 -1.80 2.43
N MET A 13 0.03 -2.51 3.23
CA MET A 13 -0.34 -2.92 4.58
C MET A 13 0.17 -1.86 5.56
N ILE A 14 -0.78 -1.20 6.22
CA ILE A 14 -0.52 -0.03 7.05
C ILE A 14 -0.79 -0.37 8.51
N GLU A 15 0.15 -0.05 9.38
CA GLU A 15 0.04 -0.16 10.83
C GLU A 15 0.37 1.21 11.46
N ASN A 16 -0.51 1.72 12.34
CA ASN A 16 -0.33 3.02 13.00
C ASN A 16 -0.06 4.19 12.02
N GLY A 17 -0.67 4.16 10.83
CA GLY A 17 -0.51 5.20 9.81
C GLY A 17 0.77 5.10 8.98
N VAL A 18 1.55 4.03 9.12
CA VAL A 18 2.78 3.78 8.36
C VAL A 18 2.67 2.50 7.55
N VAL A 19 3.11 2.54 6.29
CA VAL A 19 3.22 1.36 5.42
C VAL A 19 4.32 0.46 5.97
N ILE A 20 3.96 -0.73 6.44
CA ILE A 20 4.89 -1.73 6.97
C ILE A 20 5.25 -2.79 5.94
N ASN A 21 4.38 -3.03 4.94
CA ASN A 21 4.60 -4.02 3.90
C ASN A 21 3.79 -3.70 2.62
N LEU A 22 4.22 -4.28 1.49
CA LEU A 22 3.45 -4.32 0.25
C LEU A 22 3.11 -5.77 -0.06
N ILE A 23 1.85 -6.04 -0.37
CA ILE A 23 1.38 -7.38 -0.73
C ILE A 23 0.76 -7.36 -2.11
N VAL A 24 0.95 -8.43 -2.87
CA VAL A 24 0.19 -8.67 -4.09
C VAL A 24 -1.00 -9.54 -3.72
N TRP A 25 -2.20 -9.08 -4.05
CA TRP A 25 -3.43 -9.82 -3.75
C TRP A 25 -4.33 -9.90 -4.98
N ASP A 26 -5.06 -11.00 -5.12
CA ASP A 26 -5.91 -11.25 -6.29
C ASP A 26 -7.26 -10.52 -6.23
N GLY A 27 -7.62 -9.93 -5.07
CA GLY A 27 -8.91 -9.27 -4.85
C GLY A 27 -10.10 -10.23 -4.68
N ILE A 28 -9.87 -11.55 -4.77
CA ILE A 28 -10.90 -12.58 -4.83
C ILE A 28 -10.81 -13.49 -3.62
N THR A 29 -9.62 -13.99 -3.30
CA THR A 29 -9.41 -14.90 -2.19
C THR A 29 -9.55 -14.15 -0.87
N PRO A 30 -10.46 -14.54 0.04
CA PRO A 30 -10.62 -13.85 1.32
C PRO A 30 -9.28 -13.73 2.06
N TYR A 31 -8.90 -12.50 2.38
CA TYR A 31 -7.68 -12.20 3.11
C TYR A 31 -8.02 -11.27 4.28
N ASN A 32 -7.62 -11.67 5.49
CA ASN A 32 -7.78 -10.87 6.69
C ASN A 32 -6.39 -10.58 7.27
N PRO A 33 -5.89 -9.34 7.18
CA PRO A 33 -4.58 -8.99 7.72
C PRO A 33 -4.57 -8.96 9.26
N GLY A 34 -5.75 -8.80 9.91
CA GLY A 34 -5.88 -8.50 11.33
C GLY A 34 -6.45 -7.09 11.56
N THR A 35 -7.01 -6.85 12.75
CA THR A 35 -7.73 -5.60 13.06
C THR A 35 -6.83 -4.38 13.24
N GLN A 36 -5.55 -4.59 13.50
CA GLN A 36 -4.57 -3.51 13.65
C GLN A 36 -4.05 -2.96 12.30
N TYR A 37 -4.41 -3.61 11.19
CA TYR A 37 -3.91 -3.26 9.87
C TYR A 37 -4.99 -2.69 8.96
N ILE A 38 -4.57 -1.78 8.11
CA ILE A 38 -5.36 -1.27 7.00
C ILE A 38 -4.71 -1.75 5.71
N LEU A 39 -5.52 -2.29 4.79
CA LEU A 39 -5.08 -2.60 3.43
C LEU A 39 -5.65 -1.57 2.48
N LEU A 40 -4.77 -0.91 1.73
CA LEU A 40 -5.15 0.03 0.69
C LEU A 40 -4.49 -0.35 -0.61
N GLN A 41 -5.29 -0.40 -1.68
CA GLN A 41 -4.77 -0.64 -3.02
C GLN A 41 -3.86 0.54 -3.40
N VAL A 42 -2.65 0.22 -3.83
CA VAL A 42 -1.71 1.19 -4.38
C VAL A 42 -2.18 1.51 -5.80
N PRO A 43 -2.42 2.80 -6.13
CA PRO A 43 -2.81 3.18 -7.49
C PRO A 43 -1.74 2.79 -8.51
N ASP A 44 -2.16 2.39 -9.71
CA ASP A 44 -1.24 2.06 -10.80
C ASP A 44 -0.29 3.24 -11.08
N GLY A 45 1.01 2.97 -11.10
CA GLY A 45 2.06 3.96 -11.31
C GLY A 45 2.43 4.82 -10.09
N ALA A 46 1.75 4.65 -8.95
CA ALA A 46 2.16 5.31 -7.70
C ALA A 46 3.44 4.68 -7.14
N LEU A 47 4.34 5.52 -6.64
CA LEU A 47 5.53 5.09 -5.90
C LEU A 47 5.20 5.06 -4.42
N VAL A 48 4.92 3.87 -3.90
CA VAL A 48 4.68 3.61 -2.47
C VAL A 48 5.62 2.49 -2.05
N ASP A 49 6.29 2.66 -0.91
CA ASP A 49 7.14 1.64 -0.30
C ASP A 49 6.96 1.67 1.22
N ARG A 50 7.62 0.75 1.92
CA ARG A 50 7.67 0.70 3.38
C ARG A 50 8.25 1.99 3.95
N GLY A 51 7.68 2.44 5.07
CA GLY A 51 8.06 3.69 5.73
C GLY A 51 7.30 4.92 5.23
N TYR A 52 6.53 4.81 4.15
CA TYR A 52 5.57 5.85 3.77
C TYR A 52 4.51 6.02 4.85
N SER A 53 4.08 7.25 5.10
CA SER A 53 2.89 7.49 5.91
C SER A 53 1.64 7.49 5.04
N TRP A 54 0.51 7.10 5.63
CA TRP A 54 -0.81 7.19 5.02
C TRP A 54 -1.76 7.98 5.92
N ASP A 55 -2.41 8.99 5.35
CA ASP A 55 -3.56 9.64 5.95
C ASP A 55 -4.67 9.87 4.93
N ALA A 56 -5.92 9.94 5.38
CA ALA A 56 -7.09 10.04 4.49
C ALA A 56 -7.20 11.40 3.75
N THR A 57 -6.42 12.40 4.14
CA THR A 57 -6.46 13.76 3.58
C THR A 57 -5.40 13.97 2.49
N ASN A 58 -4.16 13.55 2.75
CA ASN A 58 -3.01 13.75 1.87
C ASN A 58 -2.62 12.48 1.09
N GLY A 59 -3.15 11.32 1.48
CA GLY A 59 -2.80 10.03 0.88
C GLY A 59 -1.42 9.54 1.33
N PHE A 60 -0.71 8.85 0.41
CA PHE A 60 0.63 8.33 0.68
C PHE A 60 1.67 9.45 0.64
N THR A 61 2.46 9.58 1.69
CA THR A 61 3.55 10.54 1.78
C THR A 61 4.87 9.82 2.03
N ALA A 62 5.89 10.14 1.23
CA ALA A 62 7.22 9.57 1.41
C ALA A 62 7.83 10.01 2.74
N PRO A 63 8.62 9.16 3.42
CA PRO A 63 9.35 9.58 4.60
C PRO A 63 10.36 10.67 4.25
N ALA A 64 10.66 11.55 5.21
CA ALA A 64 11.72 12.54 5.03
C ALA A 64 13.06 11.83 4.79
N GLU A 65 13.82 12.33 3.81
CA GLU A 65 15.20 11.87 3.62
C GLU A 65 16.01 12.16 4.89
N PRO A 66 16.91 11.26 5.31
CA PRO A 66 17.78 11.52 6.44
C PRO A 66 18.64 12.76 6.12
N VAL A 67 18.55 13.79 6.96
CA VAL A 67 19.47 14.93 6.91
C VAL A 67 20.87 14.41 7.24
N GLY A 68 21.76 14.38 6.25
CA GLY A 68 23.16 14.04 6.46
C GLY A 68 23.74 14.93 7.56
N SER A 69 24.28 14.29 8.61
CA SER A 69 24.97 14.98 9.71
C SER A 69 26.34 15.49 9.29
#